data_AF-A0A845XMG2-F1
#
_entry.id   AF-A0A845XMG2-F1
#
_cell.length_a   1.000
_cell.length_b   1.000
_cell.length_c   1.000
_cell.angle_alpha   90.00
_cell.angle_beta   90.00
_cell.angle_gamma   90.00
#
_symmetry.space_group_name_H-M   'P 1'
#
loop_
_entity.id
_entity.type
_entity.pdbx_description
1 polymer ?
#
loop_
_entity_poly.entity_id
_entity_poly.type
_entity_poly.pdbx_seq_one_letter_code
_entity_poly.pdbx_strand_id
1 'polypeptide(L)'
;MRNSLSNQIYQQGLGRHSEKEISQIINAEFQALSDYLADKPFFMGERPTTLDATAYGYIANMILPPFKSLIIDRVSQFNNICQYCERMKQAFFPDYLPS
;
A
#
# COMPACT_ATOMS: atom_id res chain seq x y z
N MET A 1 -25.60 -1.00 -6.61
CA MET A 1 -24.34 -1.17 -5.85
C MET A 1 -23.16 -0.41 -6.46
N ARG A 2 -22.82 -0.57 -7.75
CA ARG A 2 -21.66 0.14 -8.35
C ARG A 2 -21.85 1.67 -8.45
N ASN A 3 -23.04 2.13 -8.87
CA ASN A 3 -23.35 3.57 -8.97
C ASN A 3 -23.51 4.25 -7.61
N SER A 4 -23.99 3.53 -6.59
CA SER A 4 -24.09 4.06 -5.22
C SER A 4 -22.71 4.23 -4.58
N LEU A 5 -21.76 3.34 -4.90
CA LEU A 5 -20.37 3.43 -4.43
C LEU A 5 -19.65 4.63 -5.06
N SER A 6 -19.79 4.86 -6.37
CA SER A 6 -19.23 6.06 -7.03
C SER A 6 -19.78 7.35 -6.44
N ASN A 7 -21.09 7.43 -6.18
CA ASN A 7 -21.68 8.59 -5.52
C ASN A 7 -21.16 8.77 -4.09
N GLN A 8 -20.99 7.70 -3.32
CA GLN A 8 -20.42 7.79 -1.97
C GLN A 8 -18.96 8.27 -2.00
N ILE A 9 -18.12 7.75 -2.91
CA ILE A 9 -16.72 8.18 -3.08
C ILE A 9 -16.63 9.67 -3.44
N TYR A 10 -17.53 10.15 -4.33
CA TYR A 10 -17.61 11.56 -4.70
C TYR A 10 -18.05 12.45 -3.53
N GLN A 11 -19.05 12.02 -2.74
CA GLN A 11 -19.56 12.78 -1.60
C GLN A 11 -18.58 12.83 -0.43
N GLN A 12 -17.76 11.80 -0.24
CA GLN A 12 -16.72 11.74 0.80
C GLN A 12 -15.46 12.55 0.47
N GLY A 13 -15.42 13.24 -0.68
CA GLY A 13 -14.28 14.05 -1.11
C GLY A 13 -13.18 13.28 -1.84
N LEU A 14 -13.14 11.94 -1.69
CA LEU A 14 -12.19 11.07 -2.38
C LEU A 14 -12.32 11.12 -3.91
N GLY A 15 -13.54 11.31 -4.44
CA GLY A 15 -13.79 11.51 -5.86
C GLY A 15 -13.62 12.95 -6.36
N ARG A 16 -13.26 13.89 -5.47
CA ARG A 16 -12.98 15.30 -5.82
C ARG A 16 -11.51 15.58 -6.05
N HIS A 17 -10.64 14.69 -5.58
CA HIS A 17 -9.21 14.80 -5.82
C HIS A 17 -8.90 14.48 -7.28
N SER A 18 -8.25 15.44 -7.95
CA SER A 18 -7.66 15.22 -9.25
C SER A 18 -6.60 14.11 -9.18
N GLU A 19 -6.33 13.43 -10.29
CA GLU A 19 -5.26 12.43 -10.37
C GLU A 19 -3.91 12.95 -9.86
N LYS A 20 -3.66 14.26 -10.04
CA LYS A 20 -2.48 14.95 -9.54
C LYS A 20 -2.43 15.00 -8.01
N GLU A 21 -3.53 15.33 -7.36
CA GLU A 21 -3.62 15.38 -5.89
C GLU A 21 -3.50 13.98 -5.29
N ILE A 22 -4.17 12.99 -5.90
CA ILE A 22 -4.05 11.58 -5.51
C ILE A 22 -2.59 11.14 -5.60
N SER A 23 -1.90 11.47 -6.70
CA SER A 23 -0.48 11.14 -6.85
C SER A 23 0.40 11.84 -5.80
N GLN A 24 0.10 13.08 -5.43
CA GLN A 24 0.87 13.82 -4.42
C GLN A 24 0.71 13.19 -3.03
N ILE A 25 -0.53 12.83 -2.67
CA ILE A 25 -0.83 12.16 -1.40
C ILE A 25 -0.10 10.81 -1.33
N ILE A 26 -0.25 9.96 -2.35
CA ILE A 26 0.40 8.66 -2.40
C ILE A 26 1.92 8.80 -2.28
N ASN A 27 2.52 9.70 -3.06
CA ASN A 27 3.96 9.88 -3.02
C ASN A 27 4.43 10.33 -1.64
N ALA A 28 3.73 11.27 -0.99
CA ALA A 28 4.09 11.76 0.34
C ALA A 28 3.98 10.66 1.40
N GLU A 29 2.89 9.89 1.40
CA GLU A 29 2.66 8.81 2.37
C GLU A 29 3.67 7.67 2.20
N PHE A 30 3.86 7.19 0.96
CA PHE A 30 4.79 6.11 0.70
C PHE A 30 6.25 6.52 0.84
N GLN A 31 6.60 7.78 0.58
CA GLN A 31 7.93 8.29 0.91
C GLN A 31 8.17 8.26 2.41
N ALA A 32 7.21 8.73 3.23
CA ALA A 32 7.35 8.70 4.69
C ALA A 32 7.48 7.26 5.22
N LEU A 33 6.70 6.32 4.69
CA LEU A 33 6.83 4.90 5.03
C LEU A 33 8.18 4.34 4.60
N SER A 34 8.63 4.63 3.38
CA SER A 34 9.92 4.20 2.85
C SER A 34 11.06 4.72 3.70
N ASP A 35 11.03 6.01 4.05
CA ASP A 35 12.05 6.65 4.89
C ASP A 35 12.05 6.07 6.29
N TYR A 36 10.87 5.80 6.86
CA TYR A 36 10.76 5.20 8.18
C TYR A 36 11.23 3.73 8.18
N LEU A 37 10.93 2.96 7.14
CA LEU A 37 11.43 1.60 6.98
C LEU A 37 12.95 1.59 6.77
N ALA A 38 13.45 2.49 5.93
CA ALA A 38 14.85 2.56 5.51
C ALA A 38 15.36 1.17 5.08
N ASP A 39 16.47 0.73 5.69
CA ASP A 39 17.08 -0.59 5.44
C ASP A 39 16.60 -1.69 6.40
N LYS A 40 15.65 -1.37 7.31
CA LYS A 40 15.15 -2.35 8.27
C LYS A 40 14.29 -3.40 7.56
N PRO A 41 14.30 -4.67 8.01
CA PRO A 41 13.43 -5.68 7.44
C PRO A 41 11.95 -5.42 7.78
N PHE A 42 11.66 -4.84 8.95
CA PHE A 42 10.33 -4.44 9.44
C PHE A 42 10.38 -3.03 10.06
N PHE A 43 9.23 -2.38 10.24
CA PHE A 43 9.17 -0.97 10.66
C PHE A 43 9.86 -0.70 12.00
N MET A 44 9.78 -1.67 12.93
CA MET A 44 10.38 -1.58 14.27
C MET A 44 11.73 -2.31 14.40
N GLY A 45 12.33 -2.76 13.29
CA GLY A 45 13.64 -3.42 13.27
C GLY A 45 13.58 -4.85 12.76
N GLU A 46 14.24 -5.77 13.46
CA GLU A 46 14.50 -7.14 12.98
C GLU A 46 13.30 -8.10 13.03
N ARG A 47 12.30 -7.80 13.86
CA ARG A 47 11.12 -8.68 14.04
C ARG A 47 9.84 -7.91 13.72
N PRO A 48 8.86 -8.56 13.06
CA PRO A 48 7.58 -7.94 12.79
C PRO A 48 6.84 -7.70 14.12
N THR A 49 6.13 -6.57 14.15
CA THR A 49 5.31 -6.14 15.29
C THR A 49 3.85 -6.01 14.87
N THR A 50 2.98 -5.67 15.83
CA THR A 50 1.57 -5.37 15.53
C THR A 50 1.41 -4.17 14.59
N LEU A 51 2.39 -3.25 14.59
CA LEU A 51 2.46 -2.18 13.59
C LEU A 51 2.60 -2.77 12.19
N ASP A 52 3.52 -3.71 12.00
CA ASP A 52 3.76 -4.34 10.70
C ASP A 52 2.54 -5.14 10.23
N ALA A 53 1.85 -5.84 11.13
CA ALA A 53 0.62 -6.54 10.80
C ALA A 53 -0.47 -5.58 10.25
N THR A 54 -0.60 -4.42 10.89
CA THR A 54 -1.55 -3.37 10.45
C THR A 54 -1.10 -2.75 9.13
N ALA A 55 0.16 -2.32 9.04
CA ALA A 55 0.72 -1.68 7.86
C ALA A 55 0.66 -2.60 6.63
N TYR A 56 1.01 -3.88 6.80
CA TYR A 56 0.91 -4.88 5.75
C TYR A 56 -0.52 -5.01 5.22
N GLY A 57 -1.53 -5.06 6.11
CA GLY A 57 -2.93 -5.13 5.71
C GLY A 57 -3.35 -3.99 4.78
N TYR A 58 -2.84 -2.78 4.97
CA TYR A 58 -3.12 -1.66 4.07
C TYR A 58 -2.26 -1.67 2.81
N ILE A 59 -0.94 -1.82 2.97
CA ILE A 59 0.03 -1.75 1.86
C ILE A 59 -0.21 -2.88 0.85
N ALA A 60 -0.45 -4.10 1.31
CA ALA A 60 -0.70 -5.25 0.45
C ALA A 60 -1.92 -5.04 -0.45
N ASN A 61 -2.98 -4.43 0.07
CA ASN A 61 -4.18 -4.10 -0.71
C ASN A 61 -3.95 -3.03 -1.77
N MET A 62 -2.89 -2.22 -1.64
CA MET A 62 -2.53 -1.21 -2.64
C MET A 62 -1.58 -1.75 -3.73
N ILE A 63 -0.85 -2.83 -3.46
CA ILE A 63 0.18 -3.38 -4.36
C ILE A 63 -0.31 -4.63 -5.10
N LEU A 64 -0.93 -5.56 -4.38
CA LEU A 64 -1.23 -6.90 -4.87
C LEU A 64 -2.45 -7.07 -5.80
N PRO A 65 -3.41 -6.13 -5.92
CA PRO A 65 -4.56 -6.39 -6.79
C PRO A 65 -4.16 -6.67 -8.24
N PRO A 66 -4.74 -7.69 -8.92
CA PRO A 66 -4.32 -8.14 -10.25
C PRO A 66 -4.90 -7.28 -11.38
N PHE A 67 -4.87 -5.96 -11.22
CA PHE A 67 -5.34 -5.00 -12.22
C PHE A 67 -4.41 -3.80 -12.29
N LYS A 68 -4.45 -3.06 -13.40
CA LYS A 68 -3.67 -1.83 -13.55
C LYS A 68 -4.38 -0.66 -12.90
N SER A 69 -3.63 0.16 -12.18
CA SER A 69 -4.10 1.40 -11.57
C SER A 69 -2.93 2.36 -11.42
N LEU A 70 -3.17 3.66 -11.60
CA LEU A 70 -2.19 4.71 -11.33
C LEU A 70 -1.61 4.58 -9.90
N ILE A 71 -2.42 4.14 -8.95
CA ILE A 71 -2.00 3.92 -7.56
C ILE A 71 -0.94 2.82 -7.49
N ILE A 72 -1.21 1.68 -8.13
CA ILE A 72 -0.30 0.53 -8.17
C ILE A 72 1.02 0.92 -8.83
N ASP A 73 0.95 1.62 -9.97
CA ASP A 73 2.14 2.05 -10.71
C ASP A 73 3.04 2.98 -9.87
N ARG A 74 2.42 3.85 -9.06
CA ARG A 74 3.13 4.80 -8.17
C ARG A 74 3.72 4.11 -6.96
N VAL A 75 2.94 3.30 -6.26
CA VAL A 75 3.40 2.58 -5.06
C VAL A 75 4.51 1.60 -5.41
N SER A 76 4.44 0.96 -6.58
CA SER A 76 5.46 0.00 -7.02
C SER A 76 6.85 0.61 -7.26
N GLN A 77 6.98 1.95 -7.29
CA GLN A 77 8.28 2.62 -7.37
C GLN A 77 9.06 2.55 -6.04
N PHE A 78 8.40 2.27 -4.91
CA PHE A 78 9.02 2.17 -3.59
C PHE A 78 9.51 0.75 -3.32
N ASN A 79 10.67 0.40 -3.89
CA ASN A 79 11.21 -0.97 -3.88
C ASN A 79 11.33 -1.58 -2.47
N ASN A 80 11.77 -0.82 -1.47
CA ASN A 80 11.90 -1.30 -0.09
C ASN A 80 10.55 -1.66 0.53
N ILE A 81 9.48 -0.91 0.20
CA ILE A 81 8.11 -1.20 0.60
C ILE A 81 7.59 -2.46 -0.09
N CYS A 82 7.84 -2.61 -1.39
CA CYS A 82 7.49 -3.84 -2.13
C CYS A 82 8.18 -5.07 -1.51
N GLN A 83 9.47 -4.97 -1.21
CA GLN A 83 10.22 -6.05 -0.56
C GLN A 83 9.73 -6.34 0.86
N TYR A 84 9.39 -5.31 1.64
CA TYR A 84 8.73 -5.48 2.93
C TYR A 84 7.42 -6.25 2.82
N CYS A 85 6.60 -5.91 1.82
CA CYS A 85 5.33 -6.58 1.57
C CYS A 85 5.54 -8.07 1.22
N GLU A 86 6.54 -8.39 0.39
CA GLU A 86 6.91 -9.78 0.10
C GLU A 86 7.44 -10.54 1.32
N ARG A 87 8.26 -9.89 2.18
CA ARG A 87 8.72 -10.52 3.44
C ARG A 87 7.55 -10.86 4.36
N MET A 88 6.61 -9.94 4.55
CA MET A 88 5.41 -10.16 5.36
C MET A 88 4.53 -11.29 4.78
N LYS A 89 4.36 -11.32 3.45
CA LYS A 89 3.65 -12.40 2.76
C LYS A 89 4.32 -13.76 2.99
N GLN A 90 5.63 -13.86 2.77
CA GLN A 90 6.37 -15.12 2.94
C GLN A 90 6.34 -15.62 4.39
N ALA A 91 6.41 -14.70 5.37
CA ALA A 91 6.44 -15.07 6.79
C ALA A 91 5.08 -15.55 7.32
N PHE A 92 3.97 -15.00 6.83
CA PHE A 92 2.64 -15.21 7.44
C PHE A 92 1.57 -15.77 6.49
N PHE A 93 1.78 -15.70 5.18
CA PHE A 93 0.84 -16.14 4.15
C PHE A 93 1.51 -16.93 3.01
N PRO A 94 2.41 -17.90 3.32
CA PRO A 94 3.19 -18.60 2.29
C PRO A 94 2.33 -19.33 1.26
N ASP A 95 1.13 -19.78 1.65
CA ASP A 95 0.25 -20.60 0.81
C ASP A 95 -0.87 -19.82 0.10
N TYR A 96 -1.03 -18.52 0.37
CA TYR A 96 -2.29 -17.81 0.10
C TYR A 96 -2.28 -16.85 -1.11
N LEU A 97 -1.13 -16.54 -1.69
CA LEU A 97 -1.03 -15.56 -2.79
C LEU A 97 -0.10 -16.07 -3.90
N PRO A 98 -0.59 -16.27 -5.15
CA PRO A 98 0.27 -16.60 -6.28
C PRO A 98 1.34 -15.53 -6.48
N SER A 99 2.57 -15.97 -6.72
CA SER A 99 3.71 -15.14 -7.15
C SER A 99 3.49 -14.55 -8.55
#